data_AF-A0A534YFL5-F1
#
_entry.id   AF-A0A534YFL5-F1
#
_cell.length_a   1.000
_cell.length_b   1.000
_cell.length_c   1.000
_cell.angle_alpha   90.00
_cell.angle_beta   90.00
_cell.angle_gamma   90.00
#
_symmetry.space_group_name_H-M   'P 1'
#
loop_
_entity.id
_entity.type
_entity.pdbx_description
1 polymer ?
#
loop_
_entity_poly.entity_id
_entity_poly.type
_entity_poly.pdbx_seq_one_letter_code
_entity_poly.pdbx_strand_id
1 'polypeptide(L)'
;MDLLFEIGCEELPAGFQKPALEWMAAEMNRGLDDARLNGEGEAERANIREYATPRRLTLVVTAIAERAPDVRRTLQGPPAKAAFQDGKPTKAAEGFAKKAGVAVSDLRVEGDRVVVEQQIRGQTAEEALPGILERIIRGVPSKKSMRWDALEGDDFARPIHWI
;
A
#
# COMPACT_ATOMS: atom_id res chain seq x y z
N MET A 1 10.78 1.89 -11.23
CA MET A 1 9.85 2.58 -12.16
C MET A 1 9.68 4.03 -11.77
N ASP A 2 9.13 4.84 -12.68
CA ASP A 2 8.84 6.26 -12.48
C ASP A 2 7.35 6.54 -12.72
N LEU A 3 6.82 7.54 -12.02
CA LEU A 3 5.41 7.95 -12.04
C LEU A 3 5.31 9.47 -12.21
N LEU A 4 4.50 9.89 -13.17
CA LEU A 4 3.98 11.25 -13.26
C LEU A 4 2.52 11.21 -12.80
N PHE A 5 2.22 11.95 -11.73
CA PHE A 5 0.86 12.09 -11.24
C PHE A 5 0.46 13.56 -11.28
N GLU A 6 -0.56 13.89 -12.07
CA GLU A 6 -1.02 15.26 -12.25
C GLU A 6 -2.52 15.36 -11.96
N ILE A 7 -2.92 16.43 -11.26
CA ILE A 7 -4.33 16.79 -11.09
C ILE A 7 -4.57 18.10 -11.84
N GLY A 8 -5.38 18.03 -12.89
CA GLY A 8 -5.83 19.19 -13.65
C GLY A 8 -7.15 19.74 -13.12
N CYS A 9 -7.20 21.03 -12.82
CA CYS A 9 -8.38 21.65 -12.21
C CYS A 9 -8.62 23.10 -12.66
N GLU A 10 -9.67 23.73 -12.15
CA GLU A 10 -9.85 25.18 -12.24
C GLU A 10 -8.78 25.96 -11.45
N GLU A 11 -8.75 27.28 -11.63
CA GLU A 11 -7.74 28.14 -11.01
C GLU A 11 -7.72 28.00 -9.47
N LEU A 12 -6.56 27.55 -8.98
CA LEU A 12 -6.24 27.33 -7.58
C LEU A 12 -5.73 28.62 -6.93
N PRO A 13 -6.22 28.96 -5.72
CA PRO A 13 -5.64 30.05 -4.94
C PRO A 13 -4.12 29.84 -4.73
N ALA A 14 -3.31 30.89 -4.86
CA ALA A 14 -1.86 30.79 -4.68
C ALA A 14 -1.46 30.18 -3.32
N GLY A 15 -2.21 30.51 -2.24
CA GLY A 15 -1.99 29.97 -0.90
C GLY A 15 -2.44 28.51 -0.70
N PHE A 16 -3.05 27.88 -1.71
CA PHE A 16 -3.49 26.47 -1.65
C PHE A 16 -2.46 25.52 -2.25
N GLN A 17 -1.78 25.93 -3.33
CA GLN A 17 -0.96 25.04 -4.17
C GLN A 17 0.18 24.37 -3.39
N LYS A 18 1.02 25.16 -2.69
CA LYS A 18 2.17 24.63 -1.95
C LYS A 18 1.76 23.69 -0.79
N PRO A 19 0.82 24.08 0.11
CA PRO A 19 0.37 23.17 1.16
C PRO A 19 -0.26 21.88 0.64
N ALA A 20 -0.99 21.95 -0.49
CA ALA A 20 -1.56 20.78 -1.14
C ALA A 20 -0.45 19.85 -1.65
N LEU A 21 0.56 20.38 -2.36
CA LEU A 21 1.69 19.58 -2.86
C LEU A 21 2.51 18.95 -1.76
N GLU A 22 2.85 19.69 -0.71
CA GLU A 22 3.59 19.16 0.45
C GLU A 22 2.83 18.00 1.10
N TRP A 23 1.50 18.13 1.24
CA TRP A 23 0.66 17.06 1.75
C TRP A 23 0.59 15.87 0.79
N MET A 24 0.41 16.10 -0.51
CA MET A 24 0.36 15.05 -1.54
C MET A 24 1.68 14.26 -1.57
N ALA A 25 2.82 14.95 -1.50
CA ALA A 25 4.13 14.33 -1.48
C ALA A 25 4.34 13.49 -0.20
N ALA A 26 3.94 14.01 0.96
CA ALA A 26 3.99 13.26 2.21
C ALA A 26 3.11 12.00 2.19
N GLU A 27 1.91 12.10 1.62
CA GLU A 27 0.97 10.98 1.51
C GLU A 27 1.42 9.94 0.47
N MET A 28 1.99 10.38 -0.65
CA MET A 28 2.67 9.49 -1.61
C MET A 28 3.80 8.73 -0.94
N ASN A 29 4.67 9.44 -0.21
CA ASN A 29 5.80 8.85 0.49
C ASN A 29 5.33 7.80 1.53
N ARG A 30 4.29 8.12 2.31
CA ARG A 30 3.68 7.19 3.27
C ARG A 30 3.08 5.97 2.58
N GLY A 31 2.33 6.18 1.49
CA GLY A 31 1.72 5.09 0.73
C GLY A 31 2.76 4.11 0.17
N LEU A 32 3.89 4.64 -0.34
CA LEU A 32 5.01 3.82 -0.79
C LEU A 32 5.71 3.08 0.35
N ASP A 33 5.86 3.69 1.53
CA ASP A 33 6.39 3.00 2.72
C ASP A 33 5.46 1.85 3.17
N ASP A 34 4.15 2.12 3.27
CA ASP A 34 3.15 1.13 3.67
C ASP A 34 3.10 -0.06 2.70
N ALA A 35 3.25 0.21 1.40
CA ALA A 35 3.33 -0.81 0.36
C ALA A 35 4.72 -1.47 0.28
N ARG A 36 5.72 -0.99 1.02
CA ARG A 36 7.15 -1.38 0.93
C ARG A 36 7.72 -1.27 -0.47
N LEU A 37 7.34 -0.20 -1.16
CA LEU A 37 7.80 0.17 -2.49
C LEU A 37 8.79 1.35 -2.45
N ASN A 38 8.99 1.96 -1.28
CA ASN A 38 10.16 2.77 -1.00
C ASN A 38 11.35 1.86 -0.69
N GLY A 39 12.49 2.10 -1.34
CA GLY A 39 13.74 1.42 -0.99
C GLY A 39 14.17 1.72 0.46
N GLU A 40 15.06 0.87 0.99
CA GLU A 40 15.55 1.00 2.35
C GLU A 40 16.70 2.00 2.42
N GLY A 41 16.57 3.02 3.28
CA GLY A 41 17.58 4.07 3.46
C GLY A 41 17.47 5.24 2.46
N GLU A 42 18.04 6.39 2.84
CA GLU A 42 17.86 7.69 2.15
C GLU A 42 18.18 7.64 0.64
N ALA A 43 19.18 6.83 0.25
CA ALA A 43 19.66 6.75 -1.14
C ALA A 43 18.77 5.92 -2.07
N GLU A 44 17.97 5.00 -1.52
CA GLU A 44 17.12 4.08 -2.30
C GLU A 44 15.64 4.45 -2.26
N ARG A 45 15.27 5.44 -1.43
CA ARG A 45 13.90 5.95 -1.37
C ARG A 45 13.52 6.64 -2.68
N ALA A 46 12.23 6.55 -3.01
CA ALA A 46 11.70 7.25 -4.17
C ALA A 46 11.91 8.77 -4.01
N ASN A 47 12.37 9.43 -5.07
CA ASN A 47 12.48 10.89 -5.10
C ASN A 47 11.14 11.47 -5.53
N ILE A 48 10.57 12.37 -4.74
CA ILE A 48 9.31 13.04 -5.04
C ILE A 48 9.60 14.51 -5.31
N ARG A 49 9.23 14.98 -6.50
CA ARG A 49 9.31 16.39 -6.89
C ARG A 49 7.93 16.95 -7.11
N GLU A 50 7.74 18.16 -6.61
CA GLU A 50 6.46 18.87 -6.63
C GLU A 50 6.50 19.99 -7.67
N TYR A 51 5.46 20.10 -8.48
CA TYR A 51 5.28 21.19 -9.44
C TYR A 51 3.85 21.70 -9.38
N ALA A 52 3.67 23.01 -9.50
CA ALA A 52 2.37 23.63 -9.60
C ALA A 52 2.30 24.63 -10.76
N THR A 53 1.12 24.73 -11.33
CA THR A 53 0.65 25.90 -12.08
C THR A 53 -0.68 26.33 -11.47
N PRO A 54 -1.26 27.48 -11.86
CA PRO A 54 -2.57 27.88 -11.37
C PRO A 54 -3.67 26.82 -11.58
N ARG A 55 -3.51 25.90 -12.54
CA ARG A 55 -4.51 24.87 -12.88
C ARG A 55 -4.01 23.43 -12.76
N ARG A 56 -2.80 23.21 -12.21
CA ARG A 56 -2.18 21.88 -12.12
C ARG A 56 -1.42 21.70 -10.82
N LEU A 57 -1.59 20.54 -10.18
CA LEU A 57 -0.73 20.06 -9.11
C LEU A 57 -0.11 18.75 -9.59
N THR A 58 1.21 18.65 -9.55
CA THR A 58 1.94 17.54 -10.16
C THR A 58 2.99 17.00 -9.21
N LEU A 59 3.03 15.68 -9.06
CA LEU A 59 4.14 14.93 -8.48
C LEU A 59 4.89 14.19 -9.59
N VAL A 60 6.21 14.35 -9.62
CA VAL A 60 7.12 13.47 -10.37
C VAL A 60 7.81 12.60 -9.35
N VAL A 61 7.53 11.29 -9.39
CA VAL A 61 8.07 10.32 -8.45
C VAL A 61 8.98 9.38 -9.22
N THR A 62 10.26 9.32 -8.85
CA THR A 62 11.23 8.44 -9.49
C THR A 62 11.79 7.43 -8.52
N ALA A 63 12.31 6.31 -9.03
CA ALA A 63 12.90 5.24 -8.22
C ALA A 63 11.90 4.54 -7.27
N ILE A 64 10.65 4.36 -7.72
CA ILE A 64 9.70 3.45 -7.05
C ILE A 64 10.15 2.01 -7.34
N ALA A 65 10.24 1.17 -6.32
CA ALA A 65 10.50 -0.25 -6.52
C ALA A 65 9.35 -0.89 -7.32
N GLU A 66 9.65 -1.72 -8.32
CA GLU A 66 8.60 -2.36 -9.13
C GLU A 66 7.78 -3.38 -8.35
N ARG A 67 8.38 -3.96 -7.30
CA ARG A 67 7.74 -4.92 -6.42
C ARG A 67 8.35 -4.85 -5.03
N ALA A 68 7.51 -4.96 -4.03
CA ALA A 68 7.94 -5.13 -2.65
C ALA A 68 8.75 -6.43 -2.47
N PRO A 69 9.62 -6.49 -1.46
CA PRO A 69 10.28 -7.75 -1.10
C PRO A 69 9.26 -8.78 -0.62
N ASP A 70 9.54 -10.05 -0.95
CA ASP A 70 8.77 -11.17 -0.41
C ASP A 70 9.02 -11.27 1.11
N VAL A 71 7.97 -11.59 1.86
CA VAL A 71 8.06 -11.74 3.31
C VAL A 71 7.90 -13.19 3.68
N ARG A 72 8.81 -13.69 4.51
CA ARG A 72 8.61 -14.96 5.20
C ARG A 72 7.96 -14.70 6.54
N ARG A 73 6.83 -15.37 6.78
CA ARG A 73 6.11 -15.30 8.04
C ARG A 73 5.96 -16.71 8.61
N THR A 74 6.41 -16.89 9.85
CA THR A 74 6.13 -18.12 10.59
C THR A 74 4.76 -18.02 11.24
N LEU A 75 3.86 -18.93 10.88
CA LEU A 75 2.56 -19.07 11.53
C LEU A 75 2.67 -20.16 12.60
N GLN A 76 2.26 -19.83 13.82
CA GLN A 76 2.12 -20.80 14.89
C GLN A 76 0.70 -21.38 14.91
N GLY A 77 0.64 -22.69 14.96
CA GLY A 77 -0.57 -23.47 14.94
C GLY A 77 -0.90 -24.11 16.29
N PRO A 78 -1.75 -25.16 16.28
CA PRO A 78 -2.13 -25.86 17.49
C PRO A 78 -0.95 -26.59 18.15
N PRO A 79 -1.07 -26.99 19.42
CA PRO A 79 -0.08 -27.86 20.07
C PRO A 79 0.15 -29.13 19.26
N ALA A 80 1.40 -29.61 19.21
CA ALA A 80 1.80 -30.78 18.44
C ALA A 80 0.97 -32.02 18.81
N LYS A 81 0.65 -32.20 20.10
CA LYS A 81 -0.20 -33.29 20.61
C LYS A 81 -1.66 -33.23 20.13
N ALA A 82 -2.16 -32.04 19.81
CA ALA A 82 -3.50 -31.85 19.26
C ALA A 82 -3.50 -31.98 17.73
N ALA A 83 -2.38 -31.62 17.09
CA ALA A 83 -2.20 -31.66 15.65
C ALA A 83 -1.91 -33.07 15.12
N PHE A 84 -1.17 -33.87 15.89
CA PHE A 84 -0.79 -35.23 15.53
C PHE A 84 -1.16 -36.22 16.63
N GLN A 85 -1.91 -37.26 16.27
CA GLN A 85 -2.28 -38.37 17.15
C GLN A 85 -1.87 -39.67 16.47
N ASP A 86 -1.14 -40.53 17.19
CA ASP A 86 -0.60 -41.79 16.66
C ASP A 86 0.19 -41.65 15.35
N GLY A 87 0.94 -40.54 15.22
CA GLY A 87 1.71 -40.21 14.01
C GLY A 87 0.87 -39.77 12.81
N LYS A 88 -0.46 -39.64 12.96
CA LYS A 88 -1.37 -39.18 11.92
C LYS A 88 -1.84 -37.75 12.18
N PRO A 89 -1.97 -36.91 11.14
CA PRO A 89 -2.54 -35.58 11.28
C PRO A 89 -4.01 -35.66 11.69
N THR A 90 -4.41 -34.79 12.60
CA THR A 90 -5.81 -34.63 13.01
C THR A 90 -6.48 -33.52 12.21
N LYS A 91 -7.80 -33.35 12.40
CA LYS A 91 -8.56 -32.20 11.86
C LYS A 91 -7.96 -30.85 12.27
N ALA A 92 -7.27 -30.77 13.41
CA ALA A 92 -6.62 -29.53 13.83
C ALA A 92 -5.41 -29.20 12.94
N ALA A 93 -4.60 -30.20 12.58
CA ALA A 93 -3.50 -30.03 11.63
C ALA A 93 -4.02 -29.72 10.22
N GLU A 94 -5.04 -30.44 9.75
CA GLU A 94 -5.64 -30.21 8.43
C GLU A 94 -6.25 -28.81 8.31
N GLY A 95 -7.01 -28.39 9.31
CA GLY A 95 -7.60 -27.04 9.36
C GLY A 95 -6.54 -25.94 9.40
N PHE A 96 -5.45 -26.16 10.15
CA PHE A 96 -4.33 -25.23 10.21
C PHE A 96 -3.60 -25.13 8.87
N ALA A 97 -3.23 -26.26 8.26
CA ALA A 97 -2.58 -26.32 6.94
C ALA A 97 -3.45 -25.63 5.87
N LYS A 98 -4.75 -25.94 5.84
CA LYS A 98 -5.71 -25.31 4.92
C LYS A 98 -5.76 -23.79 5.10
N LYS A 99 -5.81 -23.30 6.35
CA LYS A 99 -5.81 -21.86 6.65
C LYS A 99 -4.50 -21.19 6.23
N ALA A 100 -3.38 -21.90 6.37
CA ALA A 100 -2.06 -21.43 5.93
C ALA A 100 -1.81 -21.60 4.42
N GLY A 101 -2.71 -22.30 3.70
CA GLY A 101 -2.60 -22.53 2.25
C GLY A 101 -1.48 -23.51 1.86
N VAL A 102 -1.11 -24.43 2.75
CA VAL A 102 -0.02 -25.40 2.54
C VAL A 102 -0.53 -26.84 2.66
N ALA A 103 0.29 -27.81 2.27
CA ALA A 103 -0.01 -29.21 2.55
C ALA A 103 0.27 -29.53 4.02
N VAL A 104 -0.44 -30.52 4.57
CA VAL A 104 -0.23 -31.00 5.95
C VAL A 104 1.19 -31.55 6.14
N SER A 105 1.81 -32.06 5.07
CA SER A 105 3.20 -32.51 5.05
C SER A 105 4.23 -31.39 5.24
N ASP A 106 3.85 -30.14 4.98
CA ASP A 106 4.73 -28.97 5.10
C ASP A 106 4.77 -28.42 6.54
N LEU A 107 3.91 -28.95 7.42
CA LEU A 107 3.87 -28.59 8.83
C LEU A 107 5.10 -29.14 9.56
N ARG A 108 5.72 -28.30 10.38
CA ARG A 108 6.85 -28.68 11.24
C ARG A 108 6.45 -28.54 12.70
N VAL A 109 7.11 -29.28 13.59
CA VAL A 109 6.94 -29.12 15.03
C VAL A 109 8.16 -28.36 15.57
N GLU A 110 7.91 -27.21 16.19
CA GLU A 110 8.92 -26.44 16.92
C GLU A 110 8.48 -26.31 18.37
N GLY A 111 9.26 -26.87 19.30
CA GLY A 111 8.87 -26.99 20.70
C GLY A 111 7.62 -27.86 20.87
N ASP A 112 6.57 -27.29 21.45
CA ASP A 112 5.29 -27.96 21.71
C ASP A 112 4.20 -27.64 20.66
N ARG A 113 4.54 -26.89 19.61
CA ARG A 113 3.57 -26.39 18.63
C ARG A 113 3.91 -26.76 17.20
N VAL A 114 2.88 -26.83 16.38
CA VAL A 114 3.03 -26.92 14.94
C VAL A 114 3.28 -25.53 14.37
N VAL A 115 4.20 -25.41 13.43
CA VAL A 115 4.52 -24.18 12.72
C VAL A 115 4.56 -24.43 11.22
N VAL A 116 4.38 -23.37 10.46
CA VAL A 116 4.62 -23.36 9.01
C VAL A 116 5.23 -22.02 8.62
N GLU A 117 6.22 -22.06 7.75
CA GLU A 117 6.74 -20.87 7.07
C GLU A 117 5.89 -20.59 5.84
N GLN A 118 5.26 -19.42 5.80
CA GLN A 118 4.54 -18.93 4.63
C GLN A 118 5.39 -17.85 3.95
N GLN A 119 5.62 -18.01 2.65
CA GLN A 119 6.18 -16.95 1.81
C GLN A 119 5.03 -16.14 1.21
N ILE A 120 4.95 -14.88 1.59
CA ILE A 120 4.01 -13.91 1.05
C ILE A 120 4.75 -13.15 -0.05
N ARG A 121 4.29 -13.28 -1.29
CA ARG A 121 4.84 -12.51 -2.40
C ARG A 121 4.61 -11.02 -2.17
N GLY A 122 5.63 -10.22 -2.42
CA GLY A 122 5.49 -8.77 -2.38
C GLY A 122 4.51 -8.27 -3.43
N GLN A 123 3.72 -7.27 -3.09
CA GLN A 123 2.82 -6.57 -4.00
C GLN A 123 3.64 -5.77 -5.03
N THR A 124 3.16 -5.70 -6.26
CA THR A 124 3.75 -4.86 -7.32
C THR A 124 3.34 -3.40 -7.17
N ALA A 125 4.12 -2.50 -7.74
CA ALA A 125 3.75 -1.09 -7.79
C ALA A 125 2.45 -0.86 -8.59
N GLU A 126 2.22 -1.61 -9.67
CA GLU A 126 0.98 -1.53 -10.46
C GLU A 126 -0.27 -1.87 -9.62
N GLU A 127 -0.16 -2.82 -8.71
CA GLU A 127 -1.27 -3.20 -7.81
C GLU A 127 -1.47 -2.17 -6.67
N ALA A 128 -0.40 -1.54 -6.20
CA ALA A 128 -0.44 -0.65 -5.02
C ALA A 128 -0.78 0.80 -5.36
N LEU A 129 -0.21 1.33 -6.46
CA LEU A 129 -0.30 2.74 -6.82
C LEU A 129 -1.74 3.27 -6.98
N PRO A 130 -2.70 2.55 -7.60
CA PRO A 130 -4.06 3.04 -7.74
C PRO A 130 -4.71 3.45 -6.41
N GLY A 131 -4.56 2.61 -5.37
CA GLY A 131 -5.12 2.90 -4.04
C GLY A 131 -4.40 4.05 -3.32
N ILE A 132 -3.09 4.20 -3.54
CA ILE A 132 -2.31 5.34 -3.02
C ILE A 132 -2.79 6.63 -3.66
N LEU A 133 -2.90 6.66 -4.99
CA LEU A 133 -3.33 7.83 -5.76
C LEU A 133 -4.76 8.25 -5.42
N GLU A 134 -5.69 7.29 -5.31
CA GLU A 134 -7.06 7.57 -4.91
C GLU A 134 -7.12 8.26 -3.54
N ARG A 135 -6.40 7.74 -2.54
CA ARG A 135 -6.33 8.36 -1.22
C ARG A 135 -5.76 9.76 -1.25
N ILE A 136 -4.75 10.02 -2.10
CA ILE A 136 -4.20 11.36 -2.27
C ILE A 136 -5.26 12.31 -2.82
N ILE A 137 -5.94 11.95 -3.91
CA ILE A 137 -6.97 12.79 -4.55
C ILE A 137 -8.06 13.17 -3.54
N ARG A 138 -8.56 12.18 -2.79
CA ARG A 138 -9.65 12.38 -1.82
C ARG A 138 -9.21 13.09 -0.53
N GLY A 139 -7.92 13.08 -0.22
CA GLY A 139 -7.40 13.55 1.06
C GLY A 139 -6.79 14.95 1.05
N VAL A 140 -6.60 15.58 -0.12
CA VAL A 140 -5.95 16.90 -0.22
C VAL A 140 -6.68 17.94 0.66
N PRO A 141 -6.02 18.50 1.69
CA PRO A 141 -6.68 19.41 2.62
C PRO A 141 -7.13 20.70 1.94
N SER A 142 -8.42 21.03 2.04
CA SER A 142 -8.95 22.30 1.52
C SER A 142 -9.72 23.08 2.59
N LYS A 143 -9.49 24.39 2.67
CA LYS A 143 -10.16 25.28 3.66
C LYS A 143 -11.66 25.49 3.36
N LYS A 144 -12.06 25.24 2.12
CA LYS A 144 -13.43 25.26 1.62
C LYS A 144 -13.51 24.17 0.57
N SER A 145 -13.84 22.95 0.99
CA SER A 145 -14.20 21.91 0.03
C SER A 145 -15.52 22.28 -0.64
N MET A 146 -15.60 22.02 -1.94
CA MET A 146 -16.85 22.09 -2.68
C MET A 146 -17.17 20.68 -3.13
N ARG A 147 -18.41 20.24 -2.86
CA ARG A 147 -18.93 18.98 -3.38
C ARG A 147 -19.37 19.21 -4.82
N TRP A 148 -18.83 18.46 -5.76
CA TRP A 148 -19.17 18.58 -7.18
C TRP A 148 -19.88 17.32 -7.66
N ASP A 149 -21.01 17.48 -8.34
CA ASP A 149 -21.91 16.40 -8.76
C ASP A 149 -21.30 15.39 -9.76
N ALA A 150 -20.07 15.60 -10.23
CA ALA A 150 -19.38 14.69 -11.17
C ALA A 150 -18.70 13.50 -10.46
N LEU A 151 -18.47 13.60 -9.15
CA LEU A 151 -17.91 12.55 -8.29
C LEU A 151 -18.60 12.66 -6.93
N GLU A 152 -19.64 11.85 -6.69
CA GLU A 152 -20.36 11.84 -5.40
C GLU A 152 -19.36 11.61 -4.24
N GLY A 153 -19.09 12.67 -3.47
CA GLY A 153 -18.32 12.59 -2.22
C GLY A 153 -16.90 13.14 -2.25
N ASP A 154 -16.42 13.70 -3.37
CA ASP A 154 -15.04 14.19 -3.48
C ASP A 154 -14.87 15.69 -3.19
N ASP A 155 -14.42 15.96 -1.97
CA ASP A 155 -14.13 17.27 -1.43
C ASP A 155 -12.75 17.76 -1.93
N PHE A 156 -12.68 18.30 -3.15
CA PHE A 156 -11.49 19.01 -3.65
C PHE A 156 -11.69 20.52 -3.67
N ALA A 157 -10.61 21.30 -3.63
CA ALA A 157 -10.68 22.76 -3.53
C ALA A 157 -11.37 23.43 -4.73
N ARG A 158 -11.36 22.78 -5.90
CA ARG A 158 -11.90 23.23 -7.19
C ARG A 158 -12.34 22.02 -8.04
N PRO A 159 -13.19 22.19 -9.06
CA PRO A 159 -13.52 21.10 -9.97
C PRO A 159 -12.27 20.52 -10.63
N ILE A 160 -12.14 19.20 -10.59
CA ILE A 160 -11.11 18.44 -11.30
C ILE A 160 -11.63 18.15 -12.72
N HIS A 161 -10.76 18.31 -13.71
CA HIS A 161 -11.06 18.10 -15.12
C HIS A 161 -10.39 16.85 -15.69
N TRP A 162 -9.17 16.53 -15.23
CA TRP A 162 -8.44 15.33 -15.61
C TRP A 162 -7.46 14.92 -14.51
N ILE A 163 -7.09 13.64 -14.58
CA ILE A 163 -6.02 13.00 -13.82
C ILE A 163 -5.16 12.25 -14.84
#